data_AF-A0A0L7AXH6-F1
#
_entry.id   AF-A0A0L7AXH6-F1
#
_cell.length_a   1.000
_cell.length_b   1.000
_cell.length_c   1.000
_cell.angle_alpha   90.00
_cell.angle_beta   90.00
_cell.angle_gamma   90.00
#
_symmetry.space_group_name_H-M   'P 1'
#
loop_
_entity.id
_entity.type
_entity.pdbx_description
1 polymer ?
#
loop_
_entity_poly.entity_id
_entity_poly.type
_entity_poly.pdbx_seq_one_letter_code
_entity_poly.pdbx_strand_id
1 'polypeptide(L)'
;MNDLLIIDMLPTYGLLFYLLISVFVFVGCRGLRRRTSDRGLLRFAVGAFLVVSALGAVFAALVYIMAAPLAQPDMVDFYRMYRPGALIFLLGLFIIQFVFGVAAVYRGK
;
A
#
# COMPACT_ATOMS: atom_id res chain seq x y z
N MET A 1 -8.61 -13.47 -25.95
CA MET A 1 -7.17 -13.57 -25.62
C MET A 1 -6.70 -12.44 -24.70
N ASN A 2 -7.20 -11.21 -24.85
CA ASN A 2 -6.81 -10.08 -23.98
C ASN A 2 -7.32 -10.21 -22.53
N ASP A 3 -8.48 -10.83 -22.30
CA ASP A 3 -9.08 -10.89 -20.96
C ASP A 3 -8.30 -11.79 -19.99
N LEU A 4 -7.71 -12.89 -20.49
CA LEU A 4 -6.84 -13.76 -19.71
C LEU A 4 -5.58 -13.01 -19.25
N LEU A 5 -4.98 -12.22 -20.14
CA LEU A 5 -3.77 -11.44 -19.85
C LEU A 5 -4.03 -10.33 -18.81
N ILE A 6 -5.24 -9.75 -18.82
CA ILE A 6 -5.67 -8.78 -17.80
C ILE A 6 -5.81 -9.44 -16.42
N ILE A 7 -6.39 -10.64 -16.36
CA ILE A 7 -6.55 -11.41 -15.11
C ILE A 7 -5.18 -11.81 -14.54
N ASP A 8 -4.25 -12.25 -15.39
CA ASP A 8 -2.90 -12.64 -14.99
C ASP A 8 -2.12 -11.48 -14.38
N MET A 9 -2.35 -10.25 -14.85
CA MET A 9 -1.64 -9.06 -14.38
C MET A 9 -2.31 -8.39 -13.18
N LEU A 10 -3.54 -8.78 -12.82
CA LEU A 10 -4.32 -8.17 -11.74
C LEU A 10 -3.61 -8.18 -10.37
N PRO A 11 -2.97 -9.28 -9.92
CA PRO A 11 -2.18 -9.28 -8.69
C PRO A 11 -1.05 -8.24 -8.72
N THR A 12 -0.38 -8.11 -9.87
CA THR A 12 0.71 -7.15 -10.08
C THR A 12 0.21 -5.72 -10.07
N TYR A 13 -0.93 -5.43 -10.73
CA TYR A 13 -1.55 -4.12 -10.70
C TYR A 13 -2.01 -3.72 -9.30
N GLY A 14 -2.51 -4.66 -8.50
CA GLY A 14 -2.83 -4.42 -7.09
C GLY A 14 -1.62 -3.97 -6.27
N LEU A 15 -0.46 -4.62 -6.47
CA LEU A 15 0.79 -4.23 -5.81
C LEU A 15 1.30 -2.86 -6.27
N LEU A 16 1.28 -2.59 -7.58
CA LEU A 16 1.68 -1.29 -8.14
C LEU A 16 0.78 -0.16 -7.68
N PHE A 17 -0.52 -0.41 -7.60
CA PHE A 17 -1.50 0.53 -7.04
C PHE A 17 -1.17 0.89 -5.59
N TYR A 18 -0.89 -0.12 -4.76
CA TYR A 18 -0.50 0.15 -3.37
C TYR A 18 0.85 0.85 -3.25
N LEU A 19 1.81 0.54 -4.13
CA LEU A 19 3.08 1.26 -4.19
C LEU A 19 2.86 2.74 -4.49
N LEU A 20 1.97 3.07 -5.44
CA LEU A 20 1.62 4.45 -5.77
C LEU A 20 0.97 5.18 -4.58
N ILE A 21 0.01 4.53 -3.90
CA ILE A 21 -0.59 5.06 -2.67
C ILE A 21 0.50 5.32 -1.62
N SER A 22 1.41 4.37 -1.44
CA SER A 22 2.48 4.48 -0.44
C SER A 22 3.40 5.66 -0.73
N VAL A 23 3.75 5.89 -1.99
CA VAL A 23 4.52 7.08 -2.41
C VAL A 23 3.73 8.36 -2.13
N PHE A 24 2.44 8.39 -2.47
CA PHE A 24 1.60 9.55 -2.24
C PHE A 24 1.48 9.90 -0.75
N VAL A 25 1.26 8.89 0.11
CA VAL A 25 1.21 9.03 1.56
C VAL A 25 2.55 9.55 2.10
N PHE A 26 3.67 9.03 1.63
CA PHE A 26 4.99 9.46 2.09
C PHE A 26 5.29 10.91 1.70
N VAL A 27 5.01 11.28 0.45
CA VAL A 27 5.18 12.65 -0.04
C VAL A 27 4.21 13.61 0.66
N GLY A 28 2.96 13.20 0.86
CA GLY A 28 1.93 13.96 1.58
C GLY A 28 2.33 14.26 3.02
N CYS A 29 2.66 13.23 3.80
CA CYS A 29 3.14 13.37 5.18
C CYS A 29 4.40 14.24 5.26
N ARG A 30 5.35 14.09 4.34
CA ARG A 30 6.57 14.92 4.28
C ARG A 30 6.27 16.39 3.91
N GLY A 31 5.33 16.61 2.99
CA GLY A 31 4.90 17.94 2.54
C GLY A 31 4.17 18.71 3.64
N LEU A 32 3.19 18.08 4.29
CA LEU A 32 2.45 18.66 5.42
C LEU A 32 3.36 18.99 6.60
N ARG A 33 4.31 18.10 6.93
CA ARG A 33 5.31 18.36 7.97
C ARG A 33 6.10 19.66 7.72
N ARG A 34 6.35 20.03 6.47
CA ARG A 34 7.13 21.24 6.14
C ARG A 34 6.30 22.53 6.19
N ARG A 35 4.99 22.45 5.98
CA ARG A 35 4.13 23.64 5.79
C ARG A 35 3.20 23.93 6.98
N THR A 36 2.87 22.93 7.79
CA THR A 36 1.79 23.06 8.76
C THR A 36 2.32 23.23 10.18
N SER A 37 2.07 24.41 10.78
CA SER A 37 2.34 24.67 12.20
C SER A 37 1.24 24.11 13.12
N ASP A 38 0.02 23.93 12.58
CA ASP A 38 -1.12 23.36 13.31
C ASP A 38 -1.00 21.84 13.47
N ARG A 39 -0.76 21.42 14.72
CA ARG A 39 -0.60 20.01 15.08
C ARG A 39 -1.91 19.22 15.04
N GLY A 40 -3.06 19.87 15.23
CA GLY A 40 -4.37 19.22 15.14
C GLY A 40 -4.67 18.80 13.70
N LEU A 41 -4.45 19.73 12.77
CA LEU A 41 -4.59 19.46 11.34
C LEU A 41 -3.57 18.41 10.85
N LEU A 42 -2.32 18.47 11.33
CA LEU A 42 -1.31 17.46 10.99
C LEU A 42 -1.71 16.05 11.44
N ARG A 43 -2.24 15.89 12.65
CA ARG A 43 -2.75 14.61 13.17
C ARG A 43 -3.89 14.07 12.31
N PHE A 44 -4.85 14.92 11.97
CA PHE A 44 -5.98 14.55 11.14
C PHE A 44 -5.53 14.11 9.74
N ALA A 45 -4.67 14.89 9.10
CA ALA A 45 -4.15 14.59 7.76
C ALA A 45 -3.34 13.29 7.75
N VAL A 46 -2.40 13.10 8.68
CA VAL A 46 -1.63 11.86 8.82
C VAL A 46 -2.56 10.67 9.06
N GLY A 47 -3.57 10.83 9.93
CA GLY A 47 -4.59 9.81 10.16
C GLY A 47 -5.32 9.41 8.88
N ALA A 48 -5.78 10.39 8.09
CA ALA A 48 -6.44 10.16 6.82
C ALA A 48 -5.53 9.42 5.82
N PHE A 49 -4.26 9.82 5.70
CA PHE A 49 -3.29 9.13 4.85
C PHE A 49 -3.04 7.67 5.28
N LEU A 50 -2.96 7.42 6.60
CA LEU A 50 -2.79 6.06 7.11
C LEU A 50 -4.02 5.19 6.85
N VAL A 51 -5.24 5.74 6.95
CA VAL A 51 -6.46 5.01 6.58
C VAL A 51 -6.46 4.65 5.10
N VAL A 52 -6.13 5.61 4.22
CA VAL A 52 -6.03 5.35 2.77
C VAL A 52 -4.96 4.28 2.48
N SER A 53 -3.82 4.34 3.15
CA SER A 53 -2.81 3.29 3.01
C SER A 53 -3.30 1.93 3.52
N ALA A 54 -3.99 1.88 4.66
CA ALA A 54 -4.49 0.62 5.20
C ALA A 54 -5.50 -0.02 4.23
N LEU A 55 -6.44 0.77 3.73
CA LEU A 55 -7.43 0.33 2.74
C LEU A 55 -6.75 -0.11 1.43
N GLY A 56 -5.75 0.64 0.96
CA GLY A 56 -4.98 0.27 -0.23
C GLY A 56 -4.22 -1.05 -0.06
N ALA A 57 -3.62 -1.29 1.11
CA ALA A 57 -2.90 -2.53 1.42
C ALA A 57 -3.86 -3.72 1.48
N VAL A 58 -5.01 -3.55 2.15
CA VAL A 58 -6.06 -4.58 2.22
C VAL A 58 -6.60 -4.90 0.83
N PHE A 59 -6.90 -3.86 0.02
CA PHE A 59 -7.35 -4.04 -1.35
C PHE A 59 -6.33 -4.81 -2.18
N ALA A 60 -5.05 -4.42 -2.15
CA ALA A 60 -3.98 -5.10 -2.88
C ALA A 60 -3.82 -6.57 -2.43
N ALA A 61 -3.92 -6.83 -1.13
CA ALA A 61 -3.87 -8.19 -0.58
C ALA A 61 -5.06 -9.04 -1.06
N LEU A 62 -6.27 -8.48 -1.05
CA LEU A 62 -7.48 -9.16 -1.52
C LEU A 62 -7.39 -9.47 -3.02
N VAL A 63 -7.02 -8.49 -3.84
CA VAL A 63 -6.81 -8.69 -5.28
C VAL A 63 -5.76 -9.78 -5.52
N TYR A 64 -4.64 -9.74 -4.80
CA TYR A 64 -3.60 -10.76 -4.93
C TYR A 64 -4.12 -12.15 -4.55
N ILE A 65 -4.86 -12.28 -3.44
CA ILE A 65 -5.37 -13.57 -2.95
C ILE A 65 -6.43 -14.14 -3.88
N MET A 66 -7.33 -13.31 -4.41
CA MET A 66 -8.44 -13.73 -5.26
C MET A 66 -8.05 -13.95 -6.72
N ALA A 67 -7.17 -13.12 -7.27
CA ALA A 67 -6.79 -13.19 -8.68
C ALA A 67 -5.63 -14.15 -8.96
N ALA A 68 -4.68 -14.33 -8.03
CA ALA A 68 -3.58 -15.28 -8.20
C ALA A 68 -4.01 -16.73 -8.56
N PRO A 69 -5.06 -17.33 -7.97
CA PRO A 69 -5.50 -18.68 -8.35
C PRO A 69 -6.25 -18.75 -9.68
N LEU A 70 -6.66 -17.61 -10.24
CA LEU A 70 -7.39 -17.52 -11.52
C LEU A 70 -6.46 -17.25 -12.70
N ALA A 71 -5.18 -16.99 -12.44
CA ALA A 71 -4.18 -16.76 -13.47
C ALA A 71 -3.92 -18.03 -14.30
N GLN A 72 -3.23 -17.86 -15.42
CA GLN A 72 -2.76 -18.96 -16.25
C GLN A 72 -1.80 -19.88 -15.46
N PRO A 73 -1.76 -21.20 -15.77
CA PRO A 73 -1.03 -22.17 -14.97
C PRO A 73 0.46 -21.85 -14.75
N ASP A 74 1.11 -21.23 -15.72
CA ASP A 74 2.50 -20.76 -15.65
C ASP A 74 2.69 -19.60 -14.66
N MET A 75 1.70 -18.71 -14.54
CA MET A 75 1.73 -17.56 -13.62
C MET A 75 1.21 -17.88 -12.22
N VAL A 76 0.33 -18.87 -12.08
CA VAL A 76 -0.23 -19.28 -10.78
C VAL A 76 0.87 -19.75 -9.83
N ASP A 77 1.81 -20.57 -10.30
CA ASP A 77 2.88 -21.09 -9.47
C ASP A 77 3.86 -20.00 -9.04
N PHE A 78 4.12 -19.01 -9.92
CA PHE A 78 4.83 -17.79 -9.57
C PHE A 78 4.12 -17.05 -8.43
N TYR A 79 2.83 -16.74 -8.56
CA TYR A 79 2.11 -16.01 -7.52
C TYR A 79 1.97 -16.79 -6.21
N ARG A 80 1.87 -18.12 -6.25
CA ARG A 80 1.88 -18.94 -5.04
C ARG A 80 3.21 -18.85 -4.31
N MET A 81 4.32 -18.95 -5.04
CA MET A 81 5.67 -18.85 -4.49
C MET A 81 5.92 -17.49 -3.83
N TYR A 82 5.48 -16.40 -4.46
CA TYR A 82 5.70 -15.04 -3.95
C TYR A 82 4.61 -14.50 -3.05
N ARG A 83 3.48 -15.20 -2.87
CA ARG A 83 2.38 -14.79 -1.97
C ARG A 83 2.86 -14.33 -0.58
N PRO A 84 3.69 -15.10 0.17
CA PRO A 84 4.16 -14.63 1.47
C PRO A 84 4.99 -13.36 1.35
N GLY A 85 5.86 -13.26 0.34
CA GLY A 85 6.67 -12.07 0.08
C GLY A 85 5.82 -10.84 -0.23
N ALA A 86 4.77 -10.99 -1.04
CA ALA A 86 3.83 -9.92 -1.37
C ALA A 86 3.10 -9.42 -0.12
N LEU A 87 2.59 -10.31 0.74
CA LEU A 87 1.90 -9.93 1.97
C LEU A 87 2.85 -9.26 2.98
N ILE A 88 4.08 -9.77 3.13
CA ILE A 88 5.11 -9.17 3.96
C ILE A 88 5.48 -7.77 3.43
N PHE A 89 5.57 -7.61 2.11
CA PHE A 89 5.84 -6.32 1.48
C PHE A 89 4.74 -5.29 1.77
N LEU A 90 3.46 -5.67 1.59
CA LEU A 90 2.31 -4.82 1.88
C LEU A 90 2.30 -4.40 3.36
N LEU A 91 2.47 -5.36 4.27
CA LEU A 91 2.49 -5.11 5.71
C LEU A 91 3.70 -4.27 6.11
N GLY A 92 4.88 -4.60 5.60
CA GLY A 92 6.13 -3.90 5.91
C GLY A 92 6.08 -2.43 5.47
N LEU A 93 5.60 -2.17 4.25
CA LEU A 93 5.41 -0.79 3.78
C LEU A 93 4.38 -0.04 4.63
N PHE A 94 3.28 -0.66 5.01
CA PHE A 94 2.29 -0.04 5.89
C PHE A 94 2.89 0.30 7.26
N ILE A 95 3.63 -0.61 7.88
CA ILE A 95 4.29 -0.40 9.17
C ILE A 95 5.28 0.77 9.07
N ILE A 96 6.08 0.84 8.01
CA ILE A 96 7.01 1.95 7.79
C ILE A 96 6.24 3.28 7.72
N GLN A 97 5.18 3.34 6.92
CA GLN A 97 4.34 4.55 6.81
C GLN A 97 3.70 4.94 8.14
N PHE A 98 3.23 3.95 8.91
CA PHE A 98 2.68 4.14 10.25
C PHE A 98 3.72 4.75 11.20
N VAL A 99 4.91 4.16 11.29
CA VAL A 99 6.00 4.65 12.14
C VAL A 99 6.41 6.06 11.74
N PHE A 100 6.53 6.34 10.43
CA PHE A 100 6.85 7.68 9.94
C PHE A 100 5.73 8.70 10.23
N GLY A 101 4.47 8.32 10.07
CA GLY A 101 3.32 9.16 10.37
C GLY A 101 3.25 9.52 11.85
N VAL A 102 3.40 8.52 12.72
CA VAL A 102 3.48 8.71 14.18
C VAL A 102 4.68 9.59 14.52
N ALA A 103 5.88 9.29 14.02
CA ALA A 103 7.06 10.10 14.27
C ALA A 103 6.88 11.56 13.84
N ALA A 104 6.21 11.82 12.70
CA ALA A 104 5.91 13.18 12.23
C ALA A 104 5.00 13.95 13.19
N VAL A 105 4.06 13.26 13.86
CA VAL A 105 3.16 13.86 14.86
C VAL A 105 3.85 14.10 16.21
N TYR A 106 4.76 13.21 16.63
CA TYR A 106 5.33 13.23 17.99
C TYR A 106 6.70 13.94 18.11
N ARG A 107 7.47 14.15 17.03
CA ARG A 107 8.82 14.76 17.08
C ARG A 107 8.90 16.25 17.47
N GLY A 108 7.77 16.88 17.81
CA GLY A 108 7.70 18.27 18.28
C GLY A 108 7.44 18.43 19.78
N LYS A 109 7.66 17.39 20.58
CA LYS A 109 7.69 17.48 22.05
C LYS A 109 9.09 17.78 22.53
#